data_AF-A0A7V9AQD5-F1
#
_entry.id   AF-A0A7V9AQD5-F1
#
_cell.length_a   1.000
_cell.length_b   1.000
_cell.length_c   1.000
_cell.angle_alpha   90.00
_cell.angle_beta   90.00
_cell.angle_gamma   90.00
#
_symmetry.space_group_name_H-M   'P 1'
#
loop_
_entity.id
_entity.type
_entity.pdbx_description
1 polymer ?
#
loop_
_entity_poly.entity_id
_entity_poly.type
_entity_poly.pdbx_seq_one_letter_code
_entity_poly.pdbx_strand_id
1 'polypeptide(L)'
;MALSSLRALLRWASRNRSIRLTSEGVRFVLLTVGIGVASINTGNNLLYLLFAMMLSLIVISGILSERCFKQVDVSRRLPPALFANQPATAAFVIANRSSRLPVFSLRIMDVIEATAVDRGIQLLQLLPGARTIQSYPLLVKRRGTYVLEGIKLFTRFPFGLFVKAATFPVRSDVIVYPEIKDLSSVLLDDLSMVGHDQA
;
A
#
# COMPACT_ATOMS: atom_id res chain seq x y z
N MET A 1 -1.71 -29.27 -6.53
CA MET A 1 -1.16 -28.45 -5.43
C MET A 1 0.17 -27.74 -5.75
N ALA A 2 1.01 -28.24 -6.68
CA ALA A 2 2.32 -27.66 -7.01
C ALA A 2 2.31 -26.42 -7.93
N LEU A 3 1.20 -26.10 -8.60
CA LEU A 3 1.11 -24.97 -9.54
C LEU A 3 0.88 -23.60 -8.88
N SER A 4 0.41 -23.55 -7.63
CA SER A 4 0.20 -22.29 -6.89
C SER A 4 1.49 -21.73 -6.30
N SER A 5 2.44 -22.58 -5.91
CA SER A 5 3.74 -22.22 -5.34
C SER A 5 4.68 -21.60 -6.36
N LEU A 6 4.72 -22.11 -7.60
CA LEU A 6 5.53 -21.56 -8.70
C LEU A 6 5.08 -20.14 -9.11
N ARG A 7 3.77 -19.89 -9.17
CA ARG A 7 3.21 -18.54 -9.42
C ARG A 7 3.41 -17.59 -8.24
N ALA A 8 3.48 -18.09 -7.01
CA ALA A 8 3.84 -17.27 -5.84
C ALA A 8 5.33 -16.89 -5.86
N LEU A 9 6.20 -17.79 -6.32
CA LEU A 9 7.64 -17.57 -6.47
C LEU A 9 7.96 -16.55 -7.57
N LEU A 10 7.32 -16.67 -8.74
CA LEU A 10 7.44 -15.70 -9.85
C LEU A 10 6.93 -14.30 -9.47
N ARG A 11 5.90 -14.20 -8.61
CA ARG A 11 5.40 -12.92 -8.06
C ARG A 11 6.31 -12.31 -6.99
N TRP A 12 7.23 -13.09 -6.42
CA TRP A 12 8.22 -12.58 -5.46
C TRP A 12 9.41 -11.93 -6.16
N ALA A 13 9.82 -12.47 -7.31
CA ALA A 13 10.93 -11.96 -8.13
C ALA A 13 10.62 -10.62 -8.84
N SER A 14 9.35 -10.31 -9.14
CA SER A 14 8.96 -9.08 -9.86
C SER A 14 8.69 -7.87 -8.96
N ARG A 15 9.05 -7.93 -7.67
CA ARG A 15 8.83 -6.82 -6.74
C ARG A 15 9.84 -5.72 -6.99
N ASN A 16 9.41 -4.63 -7.63
CA ASN A 16 10.21 -3.42 -7.70
C ASN A 16 10.33 -2.80 -6.30
N ARG A 17 11.56 -2.68 -5.78
CA ARG A 17 11.85 -2.15 -4.44
C ARG A 17 12.57 -0.82 -4.57
N SER A 18 12.17 0.15 -3.75
CA SER A 18 12.88 1.42 -3.65
C SER A 18 13.14 1.77 -2.20
N ILE A 19 14.34 2.27 -1.92
CA ILE A 19 14.71 2.85 -0.62
C ILE A 19 15.11 4.30 -0.85
N ARG A 20 14.65 5.19 0.01
CA ARG A 20 15.04 6.60 0.03
C ARG A 20 15.31 7.03 1.47
N LEU A 21 16.30 7.88 1.68
CA LEU A 21 16.56 8.48 2.98
C LEU A 21 15.52 9.58 3.23
N THR A 22 15.00 9.68 4.44
CA THR A 22 14.15 10.82 4.84
C THR A 22 15.01 12.03 5.15
N SER A 23 14.40 13.22 5.24
CA SER A 23 15.09 14.43 5.69
C SER A 23 15.67 14.24 7.10
N GLU A 24 14.94 13.56 7.98
CA GLU A 24 15.38 13.19 9.33
C GLU A 24 16.52 12.17 9.28
N GLY A 25 16.43 11.19 8.37
CA GLY A 25 17.49 10.20 8.14
C GLY A 25 18.79 10.83 7.67
N VAL A 26 18.73 11.81 6.77
CA VAL A 26 19.90 12.59 6.32
C VAL A 26 20.55 13.29 7.52
N ARG A 27 19.76 14.01 8.32
CA ARG A 27 20.26 14.72 9.51
C ARG A 27 20.89 13.75 10.51
N PHE A 28 20.26 12.60 10.75
CA PHE A 28 20.76 11.59 11.67
C PHE A 28 22.10 10.98 11.19
N VAL A 29 22.22 10.70 9.90
CA VAL A 29 23.47 10.21 9.30
C VAL A 29 24.57 11.26 9.40
N LEU A 30 24.29 12.53 9.08
CA LEU A 30 25.27 13.61 9.21
C LEU A 30 25.75 13.78 10.66
N LEU A 31 24.83 13.74 11.62
CA LEU A 31 25.17 13.78 13.05
C LEU A 31 26.03 12.58 13.45
N THR A 32 25.69 11.38 12.98
CA THR A 32 26.46 10.16 13.24
C THR A 32 27.89 10.30 12.74
N VAL A 33 28.07 10.82 11.52
CA VAL A 33 29.40 11.09 10.94
C VAL A 33 30.15 12.13 11.78
N GLY A 34 29.50 13.24 12.16
CA GLY A 34 30.11 14.28 12.99
C GLY A 34 30.60 13.74 14.34
N ILE A 35 29.79 12.90 15.01
CA ILE A 35 30.18 12.26 16.27
C ILE A 35 31.34 11.28 16.07
N GLY A 36 31.36 10.52 14.96
CA GLY A 36 32.48 9.63 14.64
C GLY A 36 33.80 10.39 14.42
N VAL A 37 33.76 11.53 13.74
CA VAL A 37 34.94 12.40 13.59
C VAL A 37 35.37 12.97 14.94
N ALA A 38 34.43 13.43 15.76
CA ALA A 38 34.72 13.95 17.10
C ALA A 38 35.32 12.87 18.02
N SER A 39 34.84 11.63 17.96
CA SER A 39 35.35 10.54 18.78
C SER A 39 36.80 10.19 18.44
N ILE A 40 37.14 10.17 17.14
CA ILE A 40 38.50 9.92 16.66
C ILE A 40 39.45 11.02 17.12
N ASN A 41 39.07 12.28 16.91
CA ASN A 41 39.94 13.41 17.26
C ASN A 41 40.10 13.60 18.77
N THR A 42 39.05 13.37 19.56
CA THR A 42 39.08 13.56 21.02
C THR A 42 39.65 12.33 21.74
N GLY A 43 39.66 11.17 21.09
CA GLY A 43 40.00 9.89 21.73
C GLY A 43 39.03 9.50 22.86
N ASN A 44 37.80 10.04 22.86
CA ASN A 44 36.85 9.84 23.96
C ASN A 44 36.02 8.56 23.75
N ASN A 45 36.19 7.60 24.65
CA ASN A 45 35.48 6.31 24.67
C ASN A 45 33.94 6.46 24.68
N LEU A 46 33.41 7.49 25.34
CA LEU A 46 31.97 7.75 25.36
C LEU A 46 31.45 8.11 23.97
N LEU A 47 32.21 8.91 23.21
CA LEU A 47 31.82 9.28 21.85
C LEU A 47 31.91 8.09 20.90
N TYR A 48 32.87 7.19 21.08
CA TYR A 48 32.93 5.92 20.34
C TYR A 48 31.70 5.04 20.62
N LEU A 49 31.30 4.93 21.90
CA LEU A 49 30.10 4.18 22.27
C LEU A 49 28.84 4.80 21.67
N LEU A 50 28.70 6.12 21.74
CA LEU A 50 27.59 6.85 21.14
C LEU A 50 27.54 6.64 19.62
N PHE A 51 28.68 6.77 18.94
CA PHE A 51 28.80 6.51 17.50
C PHE A 51 28.36 5.08 17.15
N ALA A 52 28.86 4.08 17.88
CA ALA A 52 28.48 2.68 17.68
C ALA A 52 26.97 2.45 17.89
N MET A 53 26.38 3.08 18.93
CA MET A 53 24.94 3.02 19.18
C MET A 53 24.14 3.63 18.02
N MET A 54 24.53 4.82 17.53
CA MET A 54 23.86 5.46 16.40
C MET A 54 23.94 4.63 15.13
N LEU A 55 25.11 4.06 14.84
CA LEU A 55 25.28 3.15 13.71
C LEU A 55 24.40 1.91 13.84
N SER A 56 24.28 1.36 15.05
CA SER A 56 23.39 0.23 15.33
C SER A 56 21.93 0.55 15.02
N LEU A 57 21.45 1.76 15.34
CA LEU A 57 20.08 2.19 15.04
C LEU A 57 19.83 2.27 13.53
N ILE A 58 20.81 2.75 12.75
CA ILE A 58 20.76 2.78 11.29
C ILE A 58 20.61 1.34 10.74
N VAL A 59 21.47 0.42 11.20
CA VAL A 59 21.47 -0.99 10.76
C VAL A 59 20.17 -1.68 11.14
N ILE A 60 19.72 -1.55 12.39
CA ILE A 60 18.46 -2.13 12.88
C ILE A 60 17.29 -1.60 12.06
N SER A 61 17.24 -0.28 11.80
CA SER A 61 16.21 0.35 10.99
C SER A 61 16.16 -0.24 9.57
N GLY A 62 17.32 -0.39 8.94
CA GLY A 62 17.46 -1.00 7.62
C GLY A 62 16.98 -2.46 7.57
N ILE A 63 17.38 -3.28 8.55
CA ILE A 63 17.01 -4.70 8.60
C ILE A 63 15.52 -4.88 8.88
N LEU A 64 14.99 -4.16 9.87
CA LEU A 64 13.64 -4.38 10.36
C LEU A 64 12.57 -3.92 9.35
N SER A 65 12.81 -2.77 8.70
CA SER A 65 11.96 -2.27 7.61
C SER A 65 11.91 -3.22 6.40
N GLU A 66 12.99 -3.95 6.11
CA GLU A 66 13.04 -4.90 4.99
C GLU A 66 12.14 -6.12 5.22
N ARG A 67 12.04 -6.55 6.48
CA ARG A 67 11.26 -7.73 6.86
C ARG A 67 9.76 -7.51 6.69
N CYS A 68 9.28 -6.27 6.86
CA CYS A 68 7.87 -5.90 6.68
C CYS A 68 7.33 -6.34 5.30
N PHE A 69 8.05 -6.11 4.20
CA PHE A 69 7.54 -6.45 2.87
C PHE A 69 7.68 -7.94 2.54
N LYS A 70 8.69 -8.62 3.05
CA LYS A 70 8.91 -10.05 2.78
C LYS A 70 7.79 -10.92 3.35
N GLN A 71 7.20 -10.48 4.45
CA GLN A 71 6.24 -11.27 5.24
C GLN A 71 4.77 -10.94 4.91
N VAL A 72 4.49 -9.81 4.26
CA VAL A 72 3.12 -9.41 3.92
C VAL A 72 2.65 -10.05 2.62
N ASP A 73 1.40 -10.51 2.63
CA ASP A 73 0.60 -10.78 1.44
C ASP A 73 -0.51 -9.74 1.36
N VAL A 74 -0.69 -9.16 0.18
CA VAL A 74 -1.70 -8.14 -0.06
C VAL A 74 -2.47 -8.49 -1.32
N SER A 75 -3.79 -8.45 -1.22
CA SER A 75 -4.70 -8.65 -2.34
C SER A 75 -5.80 -7.61 -2.30
N ARG A 76 -6.39 -7.32 -3.46
CA ARG A 76 -7.49 -6.39 -3.60
C ARG A 76 -8.80 -7.16 -3.82
N ARG A 77 -9.86 -6.72 -3.16
CA ARG A 77 -11.24 -7.12 -3.42
C ARG A 77 -11.97 -5.91 -3.98
N LEU A 78 -12.46 -6.04 -5.20
CA LEU A 78 -13.29 -5.05 -5.88
C LEU A 78 -14.75 -5.46 -5.81
N PRO A 79 -15.69 -4.50 -5.80
CA PRO A 79 -17.10 -4.81 -5.97
C PRO A 79 -17.35 -5.45 -7.36
N PRO A 80 -18.38 -6.30 -7.49
CA PRO A 80 -18.67 -7.00 -8.74
C PRO A 80 -19.09 -6.07 -9.88
N ALA A 81 -19.69 -4.92 -9.57
CA ALA A 81 -20.05 -3.89 -10.52
C ALA A 81 -19.71 -2.51 -9.95
N LEU A 82 -19.24 -1.61 -10.81
CA LEU A 82 -19.06 -0.18 -10.53
C LEU A 82 -19.96 0.61 -11.47
N PHE A 83 -20.50 1.73 -11.00
CA PHE A 83 -21.24 2.68 -11.84
C PHE A 83 -20.48 4.00 -11.86
N ALA A 84 -20.43 4.65 -13.03
CA ALA A 84 -19.78 5.95 -13.14
C ALA A 84 -20.46 6.97 -12.20
N ASN A 85 -19.66 7.81 -11.55
CA ASN A 85 -20.09 8.85 -10.60
C ASN A 85 -20.80 8.34 -9.34
N GLN A 86 -20.77 7.04 -9.04
CA GLN A 86 -21.29 6.50 -7.80
C GLN A 86 -20.17 6.03 -6.86
N PRO A 87 -20.21 6.37 -5.56
CA PRO A 87 -19.25 5.88 -4.60
C PRO A 87 -19.46 4.38 -4.38
N ALA A 88 -18.40 3.61 -4.53
CA ALA A 88 -18.38 2.18 -4.25
C ALA A 88 -17.34 1.87 -3.17
N THR A 89 -17.43 0.68 -2.59
CA THR A 89 -16.49 0.23 -1.56
C THR A 89 -15.58 -0.84 -2.13
N ALA A 90 -14.28 -0.56 -2.16
CA ALA A 90 -13.24 -1.54 -2.43
C ALA A 90 -12.54 -1.91 -1.12
N ALA A 91 -11.82 -3.03 -1.10
CA ALA A 91 -11.09 -3.45 0.09
C ALA A 91 -9.73 -4.05 -0.23
N PHE A 92 -8.77 -3.80 0.65
CA PHE A 92 -7.54 -4.57 0.71
C PHE A 92 -7.68 -5.69 1.72
N VAL A 93 -7.23 -6.87 1.33
CA VAL A 93 -7.03 -7.99 2.23
C VAL A 93 -5.54 -8.13 2.47
N ILE A 94 -5.12 -7.92 3.72
CA ILE A 94 -3.72 -7.97 4.12
C ILE A 94 -3.54 -9.13 5.08
N ALA A 95 -2.55 -9.98 4.81
CA ALA A 95 -2.18 -11.09 5.68
C ALA A 95 -0.69 -11.04 6.01
N ASN A 96 -0.38 -11.26 7.29
CA ASN A 96 0.99 -11.46 7.73
C ASN A 96 1.31 -12.96 7.67
N ARG A 97 2.21 -13.35 6.76
CA ARG A 97 2.69 -14.74 6.60
C ARG A 97 3.76 -15.13 7.63
N SER A 98 4.26 -14.18 8.41
CA SER A 98 5.21 -14.46 9.48
C SER A 98 4.51 -15.13 10.65
N SER A 99 5.11 -16.18 11.19
CA SER A 99 4.62 -16.88 12.38
C SER A 99 5.12 -16.28 13.69
N ARG A 100 6.14 -15.39 13.65
CA ARG A 100 6.79 -14.86 14.88
C ARG A 100 6.81 -13.35 14.98
N LEU A 101 6.91 -12.64 13.86
CA LEU A 101 7.13 -11.19 13.87
C LEU A 101 5.89 -10.44 13.38
N PRO A 102 5.42 -9.42 14.12
CA PRO A 102 4.42 -8.50 13.64
C PRO A 102 4.98 -7.59 12.55
N VAL A 103 4.09 -7.03 11.74
CA VAL A 103 4.39 -5.98 10.76
C VAL A 103 3.85 -4.66 11.29
N PHE A 104 4.65 -3.61 11.26
CA PHE A 104 4.27 -2.30 11.78
C PHE A 104 4.27 -1.22 10.71
N SER A 105 3.44 -0.20 10.91
CA SER A 105 3.39 1.04 10.14
C SER A 105 3.49 0.82 8.63
N LEU A 106 2.51 0.10 8.10
CA LEU A 106 2.39 -0.21 6.68
C LEU A 106 1.32 0.68 6.05
N ARG A 107 1.70 1.46 5.05
CA ARG A 107 0.76 2.20 4.21
C ARG A 107 0.55 1.46 2.90
N ILE A 108 -0.69 1.45 2.43
CA ILE A 108 -1.13 0.70 1.26
C ILE A 108 -1.72 1.67 0.26
N MET A 109 -1.22 1.61 -0.97
CA MET A 109 -1.63 2.48 -2.07
C MET A 109 -1.98 1.64 -3.29
N ASP A 110 -2.94 2.11 -4.09
CA ASP A 110 -3.19 1.54 -5.41
C ASP A 110 -2.17 2.05 -6.42
N VAL A 111 -1.92 1.29 -7.47
CA VAL A 111 -1.18 1.77 -8.66
C VAL A 111 -2.13 1.81 -9.84
N ILE A 112 -2.25 2.98 -10.45
CA ILE A 112 -3.15 3.28 -11.57
C ILE A 112 -2.36 4.11 -12.57
N GLU A 113 -2.28 3.65 -13.83
CA GLU A 113 -1.50 4.33 -14.86
C GLU A 113 -0.07 4.66 -14.38
N ALA A 114 0.63 3.67 -13.83
CA ALA A 114 1.93 3.77 -13.17
C ALA A 114 2.03 4.74 -11.97
N THR A 115 0.94 5.37 -11.56
CA THR A 115 0.89 6.35 -10.46
C THR A 115 0.39 5.72 -9.17
N ALA A 116 1.09 5.95 -8.06
CA ALA A 116 0.66 5.47 -6.76
C ALA A 116 -0.38 6.42 -6.14
N VAL A 117 -1.58 5.92 -5.90
CA VAL A 117 -2.71 6.69 -5.35
C VAL A 117 -2.94 6.30 -3.89
N ASP A 118 -2.85 7.28 -2.98
CA ASP A 118 -3.13 7.07 -1.56
C ASP A 118 -4.64 6.92 -1.34
N ARG A 119 -5.02 5.85 -0.66
CA ARG A 119 -6.42 5.59 -0.26
C ARG A 119 -6.66 5.86 1.23
N GLY A 120 -5.66 6.38 1.94
CA GLY A 120 -5.71 6.64 3.36
C GLY A 120 -5.60 5.37 4.22
N ILE A 121 -5.26 4.22 3.63
CA ILE A 121 -5.15 2.96 4.36
C ILE A 121 -3.77 2.84 5.00
N GLN A 122 -3.76 2.90 6.33
CA GLN A 122 -2.57 2.72 7.15
C GLN A 122 -2.82 1.69 8.25
N LEU A 123 -2.00 0.63 8.24
CA LEU A 123 -1.96 -0.37 9.30
C LEU A 123 -0.85 -0.02 10.29
N LEU A 124 -1.23 0.24 11.54
CA LEU A 124 -0.24 0.47 12.61
C LEU A 124 0.47 -0.82 13.00
N GLN A 125 -0.29 -1.92 13.09
CA GLN A 125 0.22 -3.22 13.46
C GLN A 125 -0.60 -4.34 12.80
N LEU A 126 0.09 -5.39 12.37
CA LEU A 126 -0.49 -6.64 11.93
C LEU A 126 0.24 -7.79 12.61
N LEU A 127 -0.45 -8.49 13.51
CA LEU A 127 0.11 -9.56 14.32
C LEU A 127 0.61 -10.74 13.45
N PRO A 128 1.51 -11.59 13.98
CA PRO A 128 1.94 -12.80 13.29
C PRO A 128 0.73 -13.68 12.92
N GLY A 129 0.68 -14.19 11.69
CA GLY A 129 -0.42 -15.01 11.18
C GLY A 129 -1.76 -14.28 10.98
N ALA A 130 -1.88 -13.02 11.38
CA ALA A 130 -3.14 -12.29 11.32
C ALA A 130 -3.50 -11.87 9.89
N ARG A 131 -4.80 -11.80 9.64
CA ARG A 131 -5.39 -11.30 8.41
C ARG A 131 -6.40 -10.21 8.74
N THR A 132 -6.33 -9.10 8.02
CA THR A 132 -7.24 -7.96 8.18
C THR A 132 -7.80 -7.53 6.82
N ILE A 133 -8.97 -6.92 6.85
CA ILE A 133 -9.63 -6.33 5.69
C ILE A 133 -9.76 -4.84 5.96
N GLN A 134 -9.29 -4.03 5.03
CA GLN A 134 -9.36 -2.58 5.10
C GLN A 134 -10.13 -2.06 3.89
N SER A 135 -11.33 -1.53 4.15
CA SER A 135 -12.21 -0.99 3.12
C SER A 135 -11.92 0.49 2.87
N TYR A 136 -12.04 0.93 1.63
CA TYR A 136 -11.88 2.33 1.25
C TYR A 136 -12.92 2.73 0.17
N PRO A 137 -13.33 4.00 0.15
CA PRO A 137 -14.21 4.51 -0.90
C PRO A 137 -13.47 4.58 -2.23
N LEU A 138 -14.14 4.12 -3.28
CA LEU A 138 -13.68 4.15 -4.66
C LEU A 138 -14.74 4.88 -5.50
N LEU A 139 -14.34 6.00 -6.10
CA LEU A 139 -15.16 6.77 -7.03
C LEU A 139 -14.51 6.75 -8.41
N VAL A 140 -15.22 6.23 -9.41
CA VAL A 140 -14.76 6.23 -10.80
C VAL A 140 -15.69 7.12 -11.63
N LYS A 141 -15.11 8.08 -12.37
CA LYS A 141 -15.88 9.12 -13.08
C LYS A 141 -16.27 8.75 -14.51
N ARG A 142 -15.58 7.79 -15.13
CA ARG A 142 -15.78 7.40 -16.53
C ARG A 142 -16.19 5.94 -16.62
N ARG A 143 -17.18 5.66 -17.46
CA ARG A 143 -17.55 4.28 -17.84
C ARG A 143 -16.41 3.60 -18.61
N GLY A 144 -16.38 2.28 -18.59
CA GLY A 144 -15.41 1.47 -19.32
C GLY A 144 -14.60 0.57 -18.39
N THR A 145 -13.51 0.01 -18.90
CA THR A 145 -12.61 -0.85 -18.12
C THR A 145 -11.73 0.00 -17.22
N TYR A 146 -11.87 -0.18 -15.91
CA TYR A 146 -11.01 0.43 -14.92
C TYR A 146 -9.96 -0.59 -14.47
N VAL A 147 -8.69 -0.27 -14.75
CA VAL A 147 -7.55 -1.15 -14.51
C VAL A 147 -6.76 -0.64 -13.33
N LEU A 148 -6.59 -1.48 -12.33
CA LEU A 148 -5.69 -1.25 -11.22
C LEU A 148 -4.48 -2.17 -11.40
N GLU A 149 -3.35 -1.60 -11.79
CA GLU A 149 -2.15 -2.33 -12.22
C GLU A 149 -1.51 -3.13 -11.09
N GLY A 150 -1.55 -2.58 -9.87
CA GLY A 150 -0.88 -3.20 -8.74
C GLY A 150 -1.14 -2.49 -7.43
N ILE A 151 -0.44 -2.95 -6.40
CA ILE A 151 -0.54 -2.43 -5.03
C ILE A 151 0.87 -2.02 -4.61
N LYS A 152 1.01 -0.82 -4.08
CA LYS A 152 2.29 -0.32 -3.56
C LYS A 152 2.23 -0.21 -2.06
N LEU A 153 3.15 -0.90 -1.40
CA LEU A 153 3.31 -0.85 0.05
C LEU A 153 4.45 0.12 0.40
N PHE A 154 4.26 0.86 1.49
CA PHE A 154 5.24 1.80 2.01
C PHE A 154 5.42 1.63 3.52
N THR A 155 6.64 1.83 4.00
CA THR A 155 6.92 1.91 5.44
C THR A 155 8.04 2.90 5.74
N ARG A 156 7.91 3.56 6.89
CA ARG A 156 8.95 4.38 7.54
C ARG A 156 9.42 3.77 8.87
N PHE A 157 8.92 2.59 9.21
CA PHE A 157 9.29 1.89 10.44
C PHE A 157 10.79 1.53 10.43
N PRO A 158 11.47 1.45 11.59
CA PRO A 158 11.03 1.84 12.93
C PRO A 158 11.25 3.32 13.27
N PHE A 159 12.38 3.90 12.86
CA PHE A 159 12.81 5.22 13.35
C PHE A 159 12.57 6.35 12.35
N GLY A 160 11.90 6.09 11.23
CA GLY A 160 11.66 7.11 10.22
C GLY A 160 12.90 7.53 9.43
N LEU A 161 14.04 6.82 9.54
CA LEU A 161 15.28 7.16 8.82
C LEU A 161 15.20 6.89 7.32
N PHE A 162 14.40 5.90 6.92
CA PHE A 162 14.25 5.47 5.53
C PHE A 162 12.77 5.41 5.16
N VAL A 163 12.47 5.76 3.91
CA VAL A 163 11.23 5.38 3.24
C VAL A 163 11.53 4.19 2.37
N LYS A 164 10.95 3.04 2.69
CA LYS A 164 10.99 1.86 1.83
C LYS A 164 9.64 1.66 1.16
N ALA A 165 9.68 1.26 -0.09
CA ALA A 165 8.50 0.88 -0.85
C ALA A 165 8.72 -0.41 -1.62
N ALA A 166 7.66 -1.18 -1.76
CA ALA A 166 7.61 -2.38 -2.59
C ALA A 166 6.33 -2.37 -3.43
N THR A 167 6.46 -2.56 -4.74
CA THR A 167 5.32 -2.67 -5.65
C THR A 167 5.01 -4.14 -5.94
N PHE A 168 3.72 -4.48 -5.87
CA PHE A 168 3.17 -5.81 -6.11
C PHE A 168 2.33 -5.72 -7.39
N PRO A 169 2.69 -6.43 -8.48
CA PRO A 169 1.93 -6.42 -9.72
C PRO A 169 0.68 -7.30 -9.58
N VAL A 170 -0.33 -6.75 -8.91
CA VAL A 170 -1.65 -7.37 -8.71
C VAL A 170 -2.63 -6.61 -9.59
N ARG A 171 -2.69 -7.00 -10.87
CA ARG A 171 -3.62 -6.43 -11.82
C ARG A 171 -5.05 -6.84 -11.47
N SER A 172 -5.95 -5.87 -11.43
CA SER A 172 -7.38 -6.10 -11.21
C SER A 172 -8.16 -5.20 -12.17
N ASP A 173 -8.99 -5.83 -12.99
CA ASP A 173 -9.79 -5.15 -14.00
C ASP A 173 -11.26 -5.22 -13.54
N VAL A 174 -11.97 -4.09 -13.59
CA VAL A 174 -13.39 -4.00 -13.23
C VAL A 174 -14.13 -3.17 -14.27
N ILE A 175 -15.32 -3.61 -14.64
CA ILE A 175 -16.16 -2.89 -15.60
C ILE A 175 -16.95 -1.83 -14.85
N VAL A 176 -16.83 -0.59 -15.32
CA VAL A 176 -17.60 0.56 -14.84
C VAL A 176 -18.75 0.78 -15.82
N TYR A 177 -19.95 0.49 -15.35
CA TYR A 177 -21.20 0.72 -16.04
C TYR A 177 -21.50 2.23 -16.16
N PRO A 178 -22.40 2.61 -17.09
CA PRO A 178 -22.90 3.98 -17.18
C PRO A 178 -23.45 4.47 -15.84
N GLU A 179 -23.41 5.78 -15.66
CA GLU A 179 -24.04 6.43 -14.51
C GLU A 179 -25.53 6.12 -14.48
N ILE A 180 -26.03 5.65 -13.33
CA ILE A 180 -27.47 5.49 -13.13
C ILE A 180 -28.03 6.87 -12.86
N LYS A 181 -28.95 7.30 -13.73
CA LYS A 181 -29.72 8.53 -13.55
C LYS A 181 -31.13 8.15 -13.13
N ASP A 182 -31.64 8.86 -12.13
CA ASP A 182 -33.04 8.73 -11.76
C ASP A 182 -33.91 9.26 -12.90
N LEU A 183 -34.93 8.50 -13.29
CA LEU A 183 -35.93 8.99 -14.24
C LEU A 183 -36.77 10.06 -13.55
N SER A 184 -36.99 11.18 -14.24
CA SER A 184 -37.99 12.16 -13.82
C SER A 184 -39.38 11.53 -13.85
N SER A 185 -40.22 11.85 -12.85
CA SER A 185 -41.61 11.38 -12.76
C SER A 185 -42.42 11.68 -14.04
N VAL A 186 -42.20 12.84 -14.65
CA VAL A 186 -42.86 13.24 -15.91
C VAL A 186 -42.60 12.25 -17.05
N LEU A 187 -41.35 11.79 -17.20
CA LEU A 187 -40.98 10.83 -18.24
C LEU A 187 -41.56 9.43 -17.97
N LEU A 188 -41.71 9.07 -16.69
CA LEU A 188 -42.35 7.82 -16.28
C LEU A 188 -43.85 7.84 -16.60
N ASP A 189 -44.52 8.95 -16.34
CA ASP A 189 -45.94 9.14 -16.65
C ASP A 189 -46.17 9.08 -18.18
N ASP A 190 -45.34 9.79 -18.96
CA ASP A 190 -45.41 9.76 -20.44
C ASP A 190 -45.22 8.35 -21.00
N LEU A 191 -44.25 7.59 -20.49
CA LEU A 191 -44.01 6.19 -20.92
C LEU A 191 -45.17 5.26 -20.52
N SER A 192 -45.84 5.52 -19.39
CA SER A 192 -46.98 4.71 -18.95
C SER A 192 -48.25 4.95 -19.77
N MET A 193 -48.41 6.17 -20.30
CA MET A 193 -49.52 6.55 -21.18
C MET A 193 -49.37 5.93 -22.58
N VAL A 194 -48.15 5.90 -23.13
CA VAL A 194 -47.86 5.27 -24.43
C VAL A 194 -48.15 3.76 -24.44
N GLY A 195 -48.03 3.09 -23.29
CA GLY A 195 -48.35 1.66 -23.15
C GLY A 195 -49.86 1.35 -23.12
N HIS A 196 -50.71 2.32 -22.76
CA HIS A 196 -52.16 2.13 -22.70
C HIS A 196 -52.84 2.32 -24.06
N ASP A 197 -52.26 3.11 -24.97
CA ASP A 197 -52.82 3.35 -26.32
C ASP A 197 -52.56 2.20 -27.32
N GLN A 198 -51.85 1.15 -26.92
CA GLN A 198 -51.54 -0.03 -27.76
C GLN A 198 -52.27 -1.33 -27.36
N ALA A 199 -53.22 -1.25 -26.41
CA ALA A 199 -54.07 -2.37 -25.97
C ALA A 199 -55.52 -2.18 -26.44
#